data_AF-A0A412N4T3-F1
#
_entry.id   AF-A0A412N4T3-F1
#
_cell.length_a   1.000
_cell.length_b   1.000
_cell.length_c   1.000
_cell.angle_alpha   90.00
_cell.angle_beta   90.00
_cell.angle_gamma   90.00
#
_symmetry.space_group_name_H-M   'P 1'
#
loop_
_entity.id
_entity.type
_entity.pdbx_description
1 polymer ?
#
loop_
_entity_poly.entity_id
_entity_poly.type
_entity_poly.pdbx_seq_one_letter_code
_entity_poly.pdbx_strand_id
1 'polypeptide(L)' 'MNKRRGKIIGRSYAHKVGEILRIYDEHARSGLSNREILRRYIYPVYPICEKTFYNIINASADPRIIRQQEDLKRQLSLF' A
#
# COMPACT_ATOMS: atom_id res chain seq x y z
N MET A 1 0.26 34.26 -2.54
CA MET A 1 0.58 33.14 -1.61
C MET A 1 0.23 31.82 -2.29
N ASN A 2 1.21 31.15 -2.91
CA ASN A 2 1.01 29.83 -3.51
C ASN A 2 0.85 28.80 -2.39
N LYS A 3 -0.40 28.57 -1.93
CA LYS A 3 -0.73 27.42 -1.10
C LYS A 3 -0.50 26.17 -1.95
N ARG A 4 0.73 25.62 -1.91
CA ARG A 4 0.99 24.23 -2.30
C ARG A 4 0.11 23.40 -1.37
N ARG A 5 -1.15 23.14 -1.76
CA ARG A 5 -2.02 22.19 -1.08
C ARG A 5 -1.26 20.88 -1.13
N GLY A 6 -0.53 20.55 -0.06
CA GLY A 6 0.15 19.27 0.05
C GLY A 6 -0.89 18.22 -0.28
N LYS A 7 -0.61 17.35 -1.25
CA LYS A 7 -1.55 16.32 -1.71
C LYS A 7 -1.92 15.49 -0.48
N ILE A 8 -3.10 15.74 0.08
CA ILE A 8 -3.59 15.04 1.27
C ILE A 8 -3.83 13.61 0.83
N ILE A 9 -3.10 12.67 1.43
CA ILE A 9 -3.34 11.27 1.19
C ILE A 9 -4.40 10.81 2.20
N GLY A 10 -5.50 10.26 1.68
CA GLY A 10 -6.58 9.76 2.51
C GLY A 10 -6.15 8.51 3.29
N ARG A 11 -6.57 8.40 4.55
CA ARG A 11 -6.25 7.27 5.43
C ARG A 11 -6.64 5.92 4.84
N SER A 12 -7.78 5.85 4.14
CA SER A 12 -8.24 4.62 3.47
C SER A 12 -7.27 4.16 2.37
N TYR A 13 -6.61 5.10 1.69
CA TYR A 13 -5.60 4.76 0.68
C TYR A 13 -4.33 4.25 1.34
N ALA A 14 -3.83 4.90 2.40
CA ALA A 14 -2.65 4.44 3.13
C ALA A 14 -2.84 3.04 3.74
N HIS A 15 -4.04 2.76 4.25
CA HIS A 15 -4.42 1.42 4.73
C HIS A 15 -4.40 0.38 3.62
N LYS A 16 -5.03 0.68 2.47
CA LYS A 16 -5.03 -0.21 1.30
C LYS A 16 -3.62 -0.51 0.78
N VAL A 17 -2.74 0.50 0.76
CA VAL A 17 -1.33 0.33 0.40
C VAL A 17 -0.64 -0.64 1.36
N GLY A 18 -0.88 -0.51 2.67
CA GLY A 18 -0.30 -1.40 3.68
C GLY A 18 -0.74 -2.86 3.53
N GLU A 19 -2.03 -3.10 3.32
CA GLU A 19 -2.57 -4.45 3.15
C GLU A 19 -2.04 -5.13 1.89
N ILE A 20 -2.03 -4.42 0.75
CA ILE A 20 -1.48 -4.96 -0.51
C ILE A 20 0.01 -5.24 -0.38
N LEU A 21 0.76 -4.36 0.28
CA LEU A 21 2.19 -4.57 0.51
C LEU A 21 2.44 -5.78 1.41
N ARG A 22 1.58 -6.04 2.40
CA ARG A 22 1.69 -7.20 3.29
C ARG A 22 1.55 -8.51 2.52
N ILE A 23 0.50 -8.61 1.69
CA ILE A 23 0.28 -9.77 0.79
C ILE A 23 1.47 -9.92 -0.17
N TYR A 24 1.99 -8.81 -0.69
CA TYR A 24 3.15 -8.83 -1.57
C TYR A 24 4.40 -9.36 -0.87
N ASP A 25 4.77 -8.86 0.31
CA ASP A 25 5.99 -9.28 1.02
C ASP A 25 5.95 -10.76 1.43
N GLU A 26 4.78 -11.26 1.81
CA GLU A 26 4.57 -12.68 2.14
C GLU A 26 4.88 -13.60 0.95
N HIS A 27 4.42 -13.23 -0.25
CA HIS A 27 4.60 -14.05 -1.45
C HIS A 27 5.85 -13.73 -2.26
N ALA A 28 6.46 -12.56 -2.08
CA ALA A 28 7.72 -12.18 -2.75
C ALA A 28 8.86 -13.13 -2.38
N ARG A 29 8.85 -13.66 -1.15
CA ARG A 29 9.84 -14.64 -0.65
C ARG A 29 9.68 -16.04 -1.26
N SER A 30 8.56 -16.31 -1.93
CA SER A 30 8.26 -17.62 -2.54
C SER A 30 8.85 -17.81 -3.95
N GLY A 31 9.55 -16.81 -4.50
CA GLY A 31 10.15 -16.88 -5.84
C GLY A 31 9.15 -16.74 -7.00
N LEU A 32 7.93 -16.27 -6.72
CA LEU A 32 6.90 -16.05 -7.74
C LEU A 32 7.11 -14.71 -8.48
N SER A 33 6.70 -14.66 -9.75
CA SER A 33 6.75 -13.40 -10.51
C SER A 33 5.72 -12.40 -9.99
N ASN A 34 6.02 -11.10 -10.11
CA ASN A 34 5.10 -10.03 -9.69
C ASN A 34 3.71 -10.15 -10.34
N ARG A 35 3.63 -10.56 -11.61
CA ARG A 35 2.35 -10.79 -12.30
C ARG A 35 1.59 -11.97 -11.71
N GLU A 36 2.29 -13.01 -11.30
CA GLU A 36 1.67 -14.18 -10.69
C GLU A 36 1.15 -13.86 -9.29
N ILE A 37 1.93 -13.11 -8.49
CA ILE A 37 1.50 -12.64 -7.17
C ILE A 37 0.25 -11.74 -7.30
N LEU A 38 0.26 -10.82 -8.27
CA LEU A 38 -0.87 -9.96 -8.58
C LEU A 38 -2.11 -10.78 -8.93
N ARG A 39 -1.99 -11.76 -9.85
CA ARG A 39 -3.15 -12.56 -10.30
C ARG A 39 -3.68 -13.53 -9.25
N ARG A 40 -2.81 -14.19 -8.50
CA ARG A 40 -3.20 -15.26 -7.56
C ARG A 40 -3.66 -14.73 -6.21
N TYR A 41 -3.00 -13.71 -5.68
CA TYR A 41 -3.21 -13.29 -4.29
C TYR A 41 -3.87 -11.91 -4.17
N ILE A 42 -3.46 -10.96 -5.01
CA ILE A 42 -3.93 -9.57 -4.88
C ILE A 42 -5.25 -9.38 -5.62
N TYR A 43 -5.38 -9.85 -6.86
CA TYR A 43 -6.56 -9.64 -7.71
C TYR A 43 -7.88 -10.17 -7.12
N PRO A 44 -7.92 -11.35 -6.45
CA PRO A 44 -9.14 -11.84 -5.82
C PRO A 44 -9.66 -10.94 -4.68
N VAL A 45 -8.76 -10.25 -3.98
CA VAL A 45 -9.10 -9.36 -2.85
C VAL A 45 -9.28 -7.91 -3.31
N TYR A 46 -8.40 -7.47 -4.21
CA TYR A 46 -8.32 -6.12 -4.75
C TYR A 46 -8.24 -6.19 -6.28
N PRO A 47 -9.36 -6.00 -7.01
CA PRO A 47 -9.35 -5.99 -8.47
C PRO A 47 -8.68 -4.71 -8.97
N ILE A 48 -7.35 -4.76 -9.08
CA ILE A 48 -6.50 -3.66 -9.55
C ILE A 48 -5.72 -4.08 -10.79
N CYS A 49 -5.40 -3.10 -11.63
CA CYS A 49 -4.52 -3.30 -12.76
C CYS A 49 -3.05 -3.27 -12.35
N GLU A 50 -2.19 -3.88 -13.17
CA GLU A 50 -0.75 -3.98 -12.94
C GLU A 50 -0.08 -2.62 -12.75
N LYS A 51 -0.49 -1.60 -13.51
CA LYS A 51 0.00 -0.22 -13.33
C LYS A 51 -0.32 0.32 -11.94
N THR A 52 -1.51 0.04 -11.42
CA THR A 52 -1.92 0.46 -10.07
C THR A 52 -1.13 -0.28 -9.01
N PHE A 53 -0.86 -1.57 -9.22
CA PHE A 53 -0.01 -2.36 -8.33
C PHE A 53 1.40 -1.76 -8.17
N TYR A 54 2.09 -1.44 -9.27
CA TYR A 54 3.40 -0.79 -9.18
C TYR A 54 3.34 0.62 -8.58
N ASN A 55 2.29 1.38 -8.88
CA ASN A 55 2.07 2.68 -8.24
C ASN A 55 1.90 2.56 -6.72
N ILE A 56 1.24 1.51 -6.24
CA ILE A 56 1.04 1.23 -4.81
C ILE A 56 2.37 0.84 -4.16
N ILE A 57 3.16 -0.03 -4.80
CA ILE A 57 4.50 -0.38 -4.31
C ILE A 57 5.37 0.86 -4.23
N ASN A 58 5.40 1.69 -5.26
CA ASN A 58 6.17 2.94 -5.24
C ASN A 58 5.66 3.92 -4.17
N ALA A 59 4.33 4.02 -4.01
CA ALA A 59 3.73 4.84 -2.97
C ALA A 59 4.04 4.35 -1.55
N SER A 60 4.29 3.04 -1.37
CA SER A 60 4.66 2.50 -0.05
C SER A 60 6.00 3.03 0.47
N ALA A 61 6.89 3.46 -0.43
CA ALA A 61 8.15 4.11 -0.08
C ALA A 61 8.00 5.62 0.20
N ASP A 62 6.81 6.21 0.02
CA ASP A 62 6.59 7.62 0.32
C ASP A 62 6.54 7.84 1.86
N PRO A 63 7.39 8.72 2.42
CA PRO A 63 7.42 9.00 3.86
C PRO A 63 6.06 9.38 4.46
N ARG A 64 5.15 9.95 3.65
CA ARG A 64 3.80 10.34 4.08
C ARG A 64 2.92 9.13 4.34
N ILE A 65 3.03 8.10 3.50
CA ILE A 65 2.29 6.83 3.66
C ILE A 65 2.80 6.10 4.88
N ILE A 66 4.13 6.01 5.03
CA ILE A 66 4.79 5.35 6.16
C ILE A 66 4.33 5.99 7.47
N ARG A 67 4.41 7.33 7.58
CA ARG A 67 3.96 8.05 8.77
C ARG A 67 2.48 7.79 9.09
N GLN A 68 1.62 7.77 8.07
CA GLN A 68 0.20 7.52 8.27
C GLN A 68 -0.09 6.07 8.69
N GLN A 69 0.68 5.11 8.21
CA GLN A 69 0.62 3.71 8.65
C GLN A 69 1.11 3.54 10.09
N GLU A 70 2.18 4.24 10.49
CA GLU A 70 2.65 4.25 11.87
C GLU A 70 1.63 4.88 12.83
N ASP A 71 1.05 6.02 12.45
CA ASP A 71 0.00 6.66 13.24
C ASP A 71 -1.22 5.75 13.41
N LEU A 72 -1.63 5.03 12.36
CA LEU A 72 -2.70 4.03 12.43
C LEU A 72 -2.35 2.87 13.37
N LYS A 73 -1.13 2.34 13.29
CA LYS A 73 -0.67 1.27 14.20
C LYS A 73 -0.66 1.73 15.66
N ARG A 74 -0.21 2.96 15.92
CA ARG A 74 -0.21 3.56 17.26
C ARG A 74 -1.62 3.72 17.82
N GLN A 75 -2.59 4.13 16.99
CA GLN A 75 -3.98 4.23 17.41
C GLN A 75 -4.59 2.87 17.77
N LEU A 76 -4.26 1.82 17.02
CA LEU A 76 -4.75 0.47 17.29
C LEU A 76 -4.11 -0.16 18.54
N SER A 77 -2.86 0.21 18.87
CA SER A 77 -2.16 -0.31 20.06
C SER A 77 -2.59 0.30 21.40
N LEU A 78 -3.45 1.33 21.37
CA LEU A 78 -3.95 2.00 22.58
C LEU A 78 -5.19 1.31 23.18
N PHE A 79 -5.69 0.24 22.53
CA PHE A 79 -6.79 -0.60 22.98
C PHE A 79 -6.29 -2.01 23.26
#